data_AF-A0A1I6PN83-F1
#
_entry.id   AF-A0A1I6PN83-F1
#
_cell.length_a   1.000
_cell.length_b   1.000
_cell.length_c   1.000
_cell.angle_alpha   90.00
_cell.angle_beta   90.00
_cell.angle_gamma   90.00
#
_symmetry.space_group_name_H-M   'P 1'
#
loop_
_entity.id
_entity.type
_entity.pdbx_description
1 polymer ?
#
loop_
_entity_poly.entity_id
_entity_poly.type
_entity_poly.pdbx_seq_one_letter_code
_entity_poly.pdbx_strand_id
1 'polypeptide(L)'
;MTNLERFYRSVHGRDLQPWERQLAVRIAAALNTTTDDDFVVHLLLVYMSTNAITNMYNELVAARNGLAEHNRDLIGSLTADLRRNRLITAVLLGAAALGVLVSVGILSTVLNLSYGSAASAARLAAALESCEARGPAGAQRGLGIGR
;
A
#
# COMPACT_ATOMS: atom_id res chain seq x y z
N MET A 1 39.86 34.03 41.12
CA MET A 1 38.98 32.91 40.77
C MET A 1 37.89 32.88 41.82
N THR A 2 36.66 33.17 41.43
CA THR A 2 35.52 33.35 42.34
C THR A 2 34.97 31.98 42.78
N ASN A 3 34.19 31.95 43.88
CA ASN A 3 33.61 30.69 44.37
C ASN A 3 32.58 30.15 43.37
N LEU A 4 31.83 31.06 42.74
CA LEU A 4 30.95 30.79 41.60
C LEU A 4 31.71 30.13 40.42
N GLU A 5 32.85 30.68 40.01
CA GLU A 5 33.67 30.11 38.92
C GLU A 5 34.18 28.70 39.25
N ARG A 6 34.63 28.48 40.49
CA ARG A 6 35.11 27.17 40.95
C ARG A 6 33.98 26.14 40.97
N PHE A 7 32.82 26.51 41.52
CA PHE A 7 31.65 25.62 41.56
C PHE A 7 31.17 25.27 40.16
N TYR A 8 31.04 26.26 39.29
CA TYR A 8 30.58 26.07 37.92
C TYR A 8 31.52 25.17 37.11
N ARG A 9 32.83 25.36 37.27
CA ARG A 9 33.84 24.49 36.65
C ARG A 9 33.79 23.07 37.19
N SER A 10 33.47 22.88 38.47
CA SER A 10 33.30 21.56 39.08
C SER A 10 32.05 20.84 38.57
N VAL A 11 30.92 21.53 38.45
CA VAL A 11 29.64 20.90 38.08
C VAL A 11 29.49 20.76 36.57
N HIS A 12 30.01 21.69 35.77
CA HIS A 12 29.80 21.72 34.32
C HIS A 12 31.08 21.49 33.51
N GLY A 13 32.24 21.34 34.15
CA GLY A 13 33.52 21.07 33.48
C GLY A 13 34.06 22.23 32.63
N ARG A 14 33.40 23.39 32.66
CA ARG A 14 33.72 24.58 31.85
C ARG A 14 33.64 25.85 32.69
N ASP A 15 34.31 26.90 32.23
CA ASP A 15 34.22 28.23 32.84
C ASP A 15 32.86 28.90 32.50
N LEU A 16 32.44 29.87 33.33
CA LEU A 16 31.20 30.64 33.07
C LEU A 16 31.35 31.49 31.81
N GLN A 17 30.35 31.40 30.94
CA GLN A 17 30.20 32.25 29.76
C GLN A 17 29.85 33.70 30.15
N PRO A 18 30.13 34.69 29.28
CA PRO A 18 29.92 36.11 29.60
C PRO A 18 28.49 36.46 30.02
N TRP A 19 27.49 35.85 29.37
CA TRP A 19 26.09 36.08 29.69
C TRP A 19 25.67 35.41 31.02
N GLU A 20 26.28 34.27 31.38
CA GLU A 20 26.03 33.55 32.64
C GLU A 20 26.57 34.36 33.82
N ARG A 21 27.73 35.00 33.64
CA ARG A 21 28.28 35.97 34.61
C ARG A 21 27.33 37.15 34.80
N GLN A 22 26.81 37.68 33.70
CA GLN A 22 25.90 38.83 33.75
C GLN A 22 24.58 38.48 34.42
N LEU A 23 24.08 37.25 34.23
CA LEU A 23 22.92 36.73 34.95
C LEU A 23 23.20 36.58 36.45
N ALA A 24 24.35 36.01 36.83
CA ALA A 24 24.75 35.90 38.23
C ALA A 24 24.84 37.28 38.91
N VAL A 25 25.44 38.27 38.23
CA VAL A 25 25.52 39.65 38.72
C VAL A 25 24.13 40.27 38.88
N ARG A 26 23.21 40.05 37.93
CA ARG A 26 21.83 40.55 38.04
C ARG A 26 21.06 39.89 39.20
N ILE A 27 21.25 38.59 39.42
CA ILE A 27 20.65 37.86 40.54
C ILE A 27 21.21 38.38 41.87
N ALA A 28 22.53 38.52 41.97
CA ALA A 28 23.19 39.07 43.15
C ALA A 28 22.71 40.49 43.46
N ALA A 29 22.62 41.36 42.45
CA ALA A 29 22.09 42.72 42.59
C ALA A 29 20.61 42.74 43.01
N ALA A 30 19.77 41.87 42.43
CA ALA A 30 18.35 41.78 42.78
C ALA A 30 18.13 41.27 44.20
N LEU A 31 19.01 40.40 44.69
CA LEU A 31 18.99 39.86 46.05
C LEU A 31 19.79 40.71 47.04
N ASN A 32 20.35 41.85 46.60
CA ASN A 32 21.25 42.71 47.38
C ASN A 32 22.37 41.93 48.08
N THR A 33 22.97 40.96 47.37
CA THR A 33 24.04 40.12 47.88
C THR A 33 25.20 40.00 46.90
N THR A 34 26.22 39.22 47.25
CA THR A 34 27.40 38.98 46.41
C THR A 34 27.18 37.83 45.43
N THR A 35 27.85 37.88 44.29
CA THR A 35 27.83 36.80 43.29
C THR A 35 28.43 35.48 43.76
N ASP A 36 29.17 35.49 44.88
CA ASP A 36 29.81 34.31 45.46
C ASP A 36 28.95 33.61 46.51
N ASP A 37 27.77 34.17 46.83
CA ASP A 37 26.82 33.53 47.72
C ASP A 37 26.25 32.25 47.10
N ASP A 38 26.22 31.20 47.90
CA ASP A 38 25.71 29.88 47.51
C ASP A 38 24.27 29.94 46.97
N PHE A 39 23.47 30.89 47.48
CA PHE A 39 22.10 31.10 47.03
C PHE A 39 22.01 31.65 45.60
N VAL A 40 22.94 32.52 45.19
CA VAL A 40 23.03 33.05 43.81
C VAL A 40 23.47 31.94 42.85
N VAL A 41 24.43 31.13 43.28
CA VAL A 41 24.90 29.95 42.54
C VAL A 41 23.76 28.98 42.29
N HIS A 42 22.99 28.65 43.33
CA HIS A 42 21.85 27.73 43.22
C HIS A 42 20.76 28.27 42.31
N LEU A 43 20.40 29.55 42.45
CA LEU A 43 19.36 30.18 41.62
C LEU A 43 19.78 30.26 40.14
N LEU A 44 21.06 30.55 39.87
CA LEU A 44 21.61 30.51 38.51
C LEU A 44 21.46 29.10 37.92
N LEU A 45 21.79 28.06 38.69
CA LEU A 45 21.74 26.68 38.23
C LEU A 45 20.30 26.23 37.94
N VAL A 46 19.36 26.58 38.81
CA VAL A 46 17.92 26.32 38.62
C VAL A 46 17.38 27.04 37.39
N TYR A 47 17.77 28.29 37.16
CA TYR A 47 17.36 29.03 35.97
C TYR A 47 17.88 28.36 34.69
N MET A 48 19.15 27.96 34.69
CA MET A 48 19.79 27.28 33.56
C MET A 48 19.13 25.92 33.27
N SER A 49 18.87 25.11 34.29
CA SER A 49 18.21 23.81 34.13
C SER A 49 16.79 23.98 33.61
N THR A 50 16.04 24.94 34.13
CA THR A 50 14.66 25.20 33.71
C THR A 50 14.60 25.65 32.25
N ASN A 51 15.52 26.51 31.83
CA ASN A 51 15.61 26.96 30.45
C ASN A 51 15.98 25.81 29.49
N ALA A 52 16.96 24.97 29.88
CA ALA A 52 17.33 23.79 29.10
C ALA A 52 16.18 22.79 28.97
N ILE A 53 15.46 22.51 30.06
CA ILE A 53 14.27 21.64 30.08
C ILE A 53 13.18 22.19 29.16
N THR A 54 12.96 23.50 29.19
CA THR A 54 11.92 24.15 28.37
C THR A 54 12.25 24.05 26.88
N ASN A 55 13.52 24.27 26.50
CA ASN A 55 13.96 24.14 25.12
C ASN A 55 13.89 22.69 24.62
N MET A 56 14.36 21.72 25.43
CA MET A 56 14.22 20.30 25.11
C MET A 56 12.75 19.88 24.99
N TYR A 57 11.88 20.41 25.84
CA TYR A 57 10.44 20.16 25.75
C TYR A 57 9.85 20.70 24.45
N ASN A 58 10.22 21.92 24.04
CA ASN A 58 9.76 22.51 22.78
C ASN A 58 10.26 21.71 21.56
N GLU A 59 11.52 21.28 21.55
CA GLU A 59 12.06 20.41 20.50
C GLU A 59 11.37 19.04 20.48
N LEU A 60 11.08 18.46 21.64
CA LEU A 60 10.36 17.18 21.75
C LEU A 60 8.92 17.32 21.26
N VAL A 61 8.25 18.42 21.58
CA VAL A 61 6.90 18.71 21.08
C VAL A 61 6.93 18.90 19.55
N ALA A 62 7.92 19.60 19.01
CA ALA A 62 8.09 19.75 17.58
C ALA A 62 8.35 18.39 16.89
N ALA A 63 9.24 17.56 17.45
CA ALA A 63 9.52 16.22 16.95
C ALA A 63 8.28 15.32 17.02
N ARG A 64 7.51 15.37 18.11
CA ARG A 64 6.25 14.62 18.26
C ARG A 64 5.23 15.04 17.20
N ASN A 65 5.09 16.34 16.96
CA ASN A 65 4.16 16.84 15.94
C ASN A 65 4.59 16.42 14.54
N GLY A 66 5.87 16.54 14.21
CA GLY A 66 6.42 16.05 12.94
C GLY A 66 6.23 14.54 12.76
N LEU A 67 6.41 13.75 13.81
CA LEU A 67 6.20 12.30 13.77
C LEU A 67 4.72 11.94 13.58
N ALA A 68 3.81 12.69 14.21
CA ALA A 68 2.37 12.50 14.04
C ALA A 68 1.89 12.85 12.61
N GLU A 69 2.51 13.84 11.98
CA GLU A 69 2.26 14.22 10.59
C GLU A 69 2.75 13.13 9.62
N HIS A 70 4.01 12.68 9.77
CA HIS A 70 4.57 11.60 8.95
C HIS A 70 3.78 10.29 9.06
N ASN A 71 3.26 9.98 10.25
CA ASN A 71 2.45 8.77 10.45
C ASN A 71 1.10 8.85 9.70
N ARG A 72 0.45 10.03 9.71
CA ARG A 72 -0.79 10.24 8.93
C ARG A 72 -0.55 10.09 7.43
N ASP A 73 0.55 10.64 6.93
CA ASP A 73 0.91 10.54 5.50
C ASP A 73 1.21 9.09 5.10
N LEU A 74 1.92 8.33 5.95
CA LEU A 74 2.19 6.90 5.70
C LEU A 74 0.90 6.08 5.66
N ILE A 75 -0.03 6.31 6.60
CA ILE A 75 -1.32 5.62 6.61
C ILE A 75 -2.12 6.00 5.36
N GLY A 76 -2.09 7.26 4.95
CA GLY A 76 -2.74 7.74 3.73
C GLY A 76 -2.20 7.06 2.47
N SER A 77 -0.87 7.00 2.32
CA SER A 77 -0.22 6.38 1.15
C SER A 77 -0.44 4.86 1.11
N LEU A 78 -0.27 4.16 2.23
CA LEU A 78 -0.54 2.72 2.33
C LEU A 78 -2.01 2.38 2.00
N THR A 79 -2.95 3.20 2.48
CA THR A 79 -4.38 2.99 2.19
C THR A 79 -4.69 3.22 0.70
N ALA A 80 -4.06 4.23 0.08
CA ALA A 80 -4.21 4.50 -1.34
C ALA A 80 -3.63 3.36 -2.20
N ASP A 81 -2.44 2.85 -1.85
CA ASP A 81 -1.78 1.75 -2.55
C ASP A 81 -2.57 0.45 -2.43
N LEU A 82 -3.07 0.12 -1.23
CA LEU A 82 -3.93 -1.06 -1.03
C LEU A 82 -5.24 -0.94 -1.83
N ARG A 83 -5.86 0.25 -1.85
CA ARG A 83 -7.09 0.48 -2.64
C ARG A 83 -6.82 0.35 -4.13
N ARG A 84 -5.70 0.90 -4.62
CA ARG A 84 -5.28 0.79 -6.03
C ARG A 84 -4.97 -0.66 -6.40
N ASN A 85 -4.24 -1.38 -5.55
CA ASN A 85 -3.92 -2.78 -5.78
C ASN A 85 -5.17 -3.65 -5.79
N ARG A 86 -6.13 -3.40 -4.88
CA ARG A 86 -7.44 -4.07 -4.87
C ARG A 86 -8.25 -3.83 -6.15
N LEU A 87 -8.22 -2.60 -6.68
CA LEU A 87 -8.88 -2.28 -7.95
C LEU A 87 -8.20 -3.00 -9.13
N ILE A 88 -6.88 -2.99 -9.19
CA ILE A 88 -6.11 -3.67 -10.25
C ILE A 88 -6.37 -5.18 -10.23
N THR A 89 -6.31 -5.80 -9.06
CA THR A 89 -6.61 -7.23 -8.91
C THR A 89 -8.04 -7.57 -9.27
N ALA A 90 -9.02 -6.75 -8.91
CA ALA A 90 -10.41 -6.95 -9.32
C ALA A 90 -10.59 -6.86 -10.85
N VAL A 91 -9.93 -5.88 -11.50
CA VAL A 91 -9.96 -5.74 -12.96
C VAL A 91 -9.31 -6.95 -13.64
N LEU A 92 -8.16 -7.41 -13.15
CA LEU A 92 -7.48 -8.60 -13.67
C LEU A 92 -8.34 -9.86 -13.54
N LEU A 93 -8.99 -10.05 -12.38
CA LEU A 93 -9.91 -11.17 -12.17
C LEU A 93 -11.12 -11.09 -13.11
N GLY A 94 -11.68 -9.89 -13.31
CA GLY A 94 -12.78 -9.68 -14.25
C GLY A 94 -12.38 -10.01 -15.69
N ALA A 95 -11.21 -9.53 -16.13
CA ALA A 95 -10.67 -9.83 -17.46
C ALA A 95 -10.41 -11.34 -17.65
N ALA A 96 -9.84 -12.00 -16.65
CA ALA A 96 -9.60 -13.44 -16.68
C ALA A 96 -10.92 -14.23 -16.77
N ALA A 97 -11.92 -13.87 -15.96
CA ALA A 97 -13.23 -14.52 -15.98
C ALA A 97 -13.93 -14.35 -17.34
N LEU A 98 -13.89 -13.15 -17.92
CA LEU A 98 -14.43 -12.89 -19.27
C LEU A 98 -13.70 -13.72 -20.33
N GLY A 99 -12.37 -13.83 -20.25
CA GLY A 99 -11.58 -14.67 -21.16
C GLY A 99 -12.04 -16.13 -21.13
N VAL A 100 -12.21 -16.70 -19.92
CA VAL A 100 -12.70 -18.08 -19.75
C VAL A 100 -14.10 -18.24 -20.34
N LEU A 101 -15.02 -17.31 -20.07
CA LEU A 101 -16.38 -17.35 -20.60
C LEU A 101 -16.41 -17.31 -22.14
N VAL A 102 -15.57 -16.46 -22.74
CA VAL A 102 -15.44 -16.38 -24.20
C VAL A 102 -14.92 -17.70 -24.77
N SER A 103 -13.88 -18.29 -24.16
CA SER A 103 -13.35 -19.58 -24.60
C SER A 103 -14.39 -20.71 -24.55
N VAL A 104 -15.19 -20.77 -23.48
CA VAL A 104 -16.27 -21.76 -23.34
C VAL A 104 -17.38 -21.54 -24.38
N GLY A 105 -17.73 -20.28 -24.66
CA GLY A 105 -18.71 -19.94 -25.69
C GLY A 105 -18.25 -20.35 -27.09
N ILE A 106 -17.00 -20.05 -27.45
CA ILE A 106 -16.42 -20.46 -28.73
C ILE A 106 -16.44 -21.98 -28.85
N LEU A 107 -15.99 -22.71 -27.84
CA LEU A 107 -15.97 -24.17 -27.86
C LEU A 107 -17.38 -24.77 -28.02
N SER A 108 -18.36 -24.21 -27.31
CA SER A 108 -19.77 -24.64 -27.42
C SER A 108 -20.32 -24.41 -28.82
N THR A 109 -19.95 -23.30 -29.45
CA THR A 109 -20.40 -22.95 -30.81
C THR A 109 -19.79 -23.91 -31.83
N VAL A 110 -18.50 -24.22 -31.70
CA VAL A 110 -17.79 -25.19 -32.55
C VAL A 110 -18.38 -26.59 -32.40
N LEU A 111 -18.67 -27.03 -31.17
CA LEU A 111 -19.29 -28.33 -30.92
C LEU A 111 -20.69 -28.41 -31.55
N ASN A 112 -21.52 -27.38 -31.40
CA ASN A 112 -22.87 -27.36 -31.96
C ASN A 112 -22.83 -27.41 -33.51
N LEU A 113 -21.92 -26.66 -34.13
CA LEU A 113 -21.68 -26.71 -35.58
C LEU A 113 -21.19 -28.09 -36.03
N SER A 114 -20.30 -28.72 -35.27
CA SER A 114 -19.78 -30.06 -35.57
C SER A 114 -20.87 -31.14 -35.46
N TYR A 115 -21.74 -31.08 -34.47
CA TYR A 115 -22.89 -31.98 -34.38
C TYR A 115 -23.89 -31.73 -35.51
N GLY A 116 -24.16 -30.47 -35.84
CA GLY A 116 -25.04 -30.10 -36.96
C GLY A 116 -24.51 -30.60 -38.30
N SER A 117 -23.21 -30.50 -38.55
CA SER A 117 -22.57 -30.98 -39.78
C SER A 117 -22.54 -32.51 -39.85
N ALA A 118 -22.28 -33.20 -38.73
CA ALA A 118 -22.35 -34.67 -38.68
C ALA A 118 -23.77 -35.18 -38.92
N ALA A 119 -24.78 -34.52 -38.34
CA ALA A 119 -26.18 -34.88 -38.55
C ALA A 119 -26.67 -34.61 -39.98
N SER A 120 -26.23 -33.51 -40.61
CA SER A 120 -26.56 -33.22 -42.00
C SER A 120 -25.86 -34.19 -42.96
N ALA A 121 -24.60 -34.53 -42.71
CA ALA A 121 -23.86 -35.54 -43.47
C ALA A 121 -24.53 -36.93 -43.37
N ALA A 122 -24.93 -37.35 -42.16
CA ALA A 122 -25.64 -38.62 -41.96
C ALA A 122 -27.00 -38.66 -42.69
N ARG A 123 -27.76 -37.54 -42.68
CA ARG A 123 -29.02 -37.43 -43.44
C ARG A 123 -28.80 -37.48 -44.95
N LEU A 124 -27.74 -36.85 -45.45
CA LEU A 124 -27.39 -36.90 -46.88
C LEU A 124 -26.97 -38.30 -47.31
N ALA A 125 -26.17 -39.00 -46.50
CA ALA A 125 -25.80 -40.39 -46.76
C ALA A 125 -27.03 -41.31 -46.79
N ALA A 126 -27.92 -41.20 -45.80
CA ALA A 126 -29.17 -41.97 -45.77
C ALA A 126 -30.09 -41.64 -46.95
N ALA A 127 -30.14 -40.38 -47.38
CA ALA A 127 -30.92 -39.97 -48.56
C ALA A 127 -30.33 -40.58 -49.85
N LEU A 128 -29.00 -40.62 -50.00
CA LEU A 128 -28.33 -41.24 -51.14
C LEU A 128 -28.55 -42.75 -51.18
N GLU A 129 -28.40 -43.45 -50.05
CA GLU A 129 -28.72 -44.89 -49.94
C GLU A 129 -30.19 -45.17 -50.31
N SER A 130 -31.12 -44.30 -49.88
CA SER A 130 -32.55 -44.45 -50.24
C SER A 130 -32.84 -44.21 -51.73
N CYS A 131 -32.05 -43.37 -52.40
CA CYS A 131 -32.13 -43.14 -53.84
C CYS A 131 -31.51 -44.29 -54.64
N GLU A 132 -30.39 -44.84 -54.17
CA GLU A 132 -29.75 -46.01 -54.75
C GLU A 132 -30.61 -47.27 -54.61
N ALA A 133 -31.28 -47.44 -53.46
CA ALA A 133 -32.28 -48.50 -53.27
C ALA A 133 -33.51 -48.36 -54.20
N ARG A 134 -33.71 -47.19 -54.83
CA ARG A 134 -34.88 -46.88 -55.67
C ARG A 134 -34.55 -46.82 -57.18
N GLY A 135 -33.35 -47.20 -57.63
CA GLY A 135 -33.08 -47.38 -59.07
C GLY A 135 -31.84 -48.21 -59.42
N PRO A 136 -31.78 -48.91 -60.57
CA PRO A 136 -32.83 -49.55 -61.37
C PRO A 136 -32.77 -51.08 -61.16
N ALA A 137 -33.56 -51.64 -60.24
CA ALA A 137 -33.76 -53.09 -60.16
C ALA A 137 -34.94 -53.48 -61.06
N GLY A 138 -34.66 -53.76 -62.34
CA GLY A 138 -35.72 -54.16 -63.27
C GLY A 138 -35.29 -54.51 -64.69
N ALA A 139 -34.09 -55.08 -64.90
CA ALA A 139 -33.78 -55.75 -66.15
C ALA A 139 -33.46 -57.24 -65.91
N GLN A 140 -34.40 -58.08 -66.39
CA GLN A 140 -34.17 -59.38 -67.05
C GLN A 140 -34.44 -60.69 -66.28
N ARG A 141 -35.49 -61.39 -66.76
CA ARG A 141 -35.74 -62.86 -66.93
C ARG A 141 -37.16 -63.18 -66.45
N GLY A 142 -38.08 -63.77 -67.20
CA GLY A 142 -38.11 -64.46 -68.48
C GLY A 142 -39.32 -65.43 -68.45
N LEU A 143 -39.88 -65.73 -69.63
CA LEU A 143 -40.84 -66.83 -69.95
C LEU A 143 -42.30 -66.75 -69.48
N GLY A 144 -43.24 -66.95 -70.43
CA GLY A 144 -44.48 -67.71 -70.18
C GLY A 144 -45.78 -67.28 -70.88
N ILE A 145 -45.95 -67.63 -72.16
CA ILE A 145 -47.15 -68.17 -72.87
C ILE A 145 -48.57 -67.69 -72.46
N GLY A 146 -49.39 -67.27 -73.44
CA GLY A 146 -50.85 -67.33 -73.31
C GLY A 146 -51.69 -66.74 -74.45
N ARG A 147 -51.97 -67.57 -75.47
CA ARG A 147 -53.04 -67.50 -76.51
C ARG A 147 -53.05 -66.38 -77.56
#